data_AF-A0A960KCV6-F1
#
_entry.id   AF-A0A960KCV6-F1
#
_cell.length_a   1.000
_cell.length_b   1.000
_cell.length_c   1.000
_cell.angle_alpha   90.00
_cell.angle_beta   90.00
_cell.angle_gamma   90.00
#
_symmetry.space_group_name_H-M   'P 1'
#
loop_
_entity.id
_entity.type
_entity.pdbx_description
1 polymer ?
#
loop_
_entity_poly.entity_id
_entity_poly.type
_entity_poly.pdbx_seq_one_letter_code
_entity_poly.pdbx_strand_id
1 'polypeptide(L)' 'DGLLEYPQYTRPAEFRGWEVPAVLRSGNHARVARWRRAQALARTAARRPDLIAERGGLTDDERRLVEELADPLP' A
#
# COMPACT_ATOMS: atom_id res chain seq x y z
N ASP A 1 3.05 -5.29 13.78
CA ASP A 1 3.37 -5.68 12.39
C ASP A 1 4.78 -5.32 11.92
N GLY A 2 5.46 -4.31 12.48
CA GLY A 2 6.84 -4.00 12.08
C GLY A 2 6.99 -3.40 10.67
N LEU A 3 5.88 -2.95 10.08
CA LEU A 3 5.85 -2.33 8.75
C LEU A 3 5.90 -0.80 8.88
N LEU A 4 6.45 -0.16 7.86
CA LEU A 4 6.37 1.28 7.67
C LEU A 4 4.93 1.71 7.38
N GLU A 5 4.62 2.96 7.74
CA GLU A 5 3.30 3.52 7.51
C GLU A 5 3.02 3.74 6.02
N TYR A 6 1.76 3.51 5.62
CA TYR A 6 1.26 3.76 4.28
C TYR A 6 1.11 5.26 4.01
N PRO A 7 1.10 5.71 2.73
CA PRO A 7 0.94 7.11 2.42
C PRO A 7 -0.45 7.63 2.81
N GLN A 8 -0.49 8.78 3.47
CA GLN A 8 -1.70 9.47 3.91
C GLN A 8 -2.13 10.50 2.87
N TYR A 9 -3.42 10.56 2.60
CA TYR A 9 -4.02 11.50 1.66
C TYR A 9 -5.11 12.29 2.38
N THR A 10 -5.20 13.58 2.06
CA THR A 10 -6.24 14.48 2.56
C THR A 10 -6.83 15.29 1.42
N ARG A 11 -7.90 16.03 1.69
CA ARG A 11 -8.51 16.92 0.70
C ARG A 11 -7.56 18.06 0.34
N PRO A 12 -7.58 18.58 -0.90
CA PRO A 12 -8.45 18.20 -2.04
C PRO A 12 -8.04 16.89 -2.75
N ALA A 13 -8.94 16.32 -3.56
CA ALA A 13 -8.73 15.05 -4.26
C ALA A 13 -7.63 15.09 -5.35
N GLU A 14 -7.29 16.29 -5.81
CA GLU A 14 -6.13 16.56 -6.65
C GLU A 14 -5.38 17.75 -6.02
N PHE A 15 -4.07 17.62 -5.87
CA PHE A 15 -3.23 18.70 -5.39
C PHE A 15 -1.94 18.75 -6.20
N ARG A 16 -1.68 19.87 -6.89
CA ARG A 16 -0.48 20.06 -7.74
C ARG A 16 -0.27 18.96 -8.80
N GLY A 17 -1.36 18.47 -9.41
CA GLY A 17 -1.33 17.37 -10.38
C GLY A 17 -1.15 15.97 -9.77
N TRP A 18 -1.14 15.86 -8.43
CA TRP A 18 -1.16 14.58 -7.73
C TRP A 18 -2.59 14.21 -7.38
N GLU A 19 -3.10 13.14 -7.99
CA GLU A 19 -4.44 12.63 -7.70
C GLU A 19 -4.44 11.64 -6.53
N VAL A 20 -5.48 11.71 -5.72
CA VAL A 20 -5.79 10.70 -4.71
C VAL A 20 -6.19 9.39 -5.43
N PRO A 21 -5.54 8.25 -5.11
CA PRO A 21 -5.86 6.95 -5.68
C PRO A 21 -7.37 6.66 -5.67
N ALA A 22 -7.90 6.16 -6.79
CA ALA A 22 -9.34 5.90 -6.94
C ALA A 22 -9.89 4.94 -5.87
N VAL A 23 -9.07 4.00 -5.38
CA VAL A 23 -9.42 3.10 -4.27
C VAL A 23 -9.78 3.86 -2.98
N LEU A 24 -9.08 4.96 -2.68
CA LEU A 24 -9.35 5.82 -1.53
C LEU A 24 -10.61 6.69 -1.73
N ARG A 25 -11.01 6.91 -2.99
CA ARG A 25 -12.23 7.64 -3.36
C ARG A 25 -13.46 6.74 -3.47
N SER A 26 -13.29 5.42 -3.55
CA SER A 26 -14.38 4.47 -3.83
C SER A 26 -15.35 4.18 -2.68
N GLY A 27 -15.06 4.66 -1.46
CA GLY A 27 -15.89 4.38 -0.27
C GLY A 27 -15.85 2.93 0.22
N ASN A 28 -15.16 2.03 -0.47
CA ASN A 28 -15.06 0.62 -0.09
C ASN A 28 -13.98 0.44 0.98
N HIS A 29 -14.40 0.41 2.25
CA HIS A 29 -13.50 0.28 3.41
C HIS A 29 -12.60 -0.97 3.35
N ALA A 30 -13.10 -2.10 2.83
CA ALA A 30 -12.31 -3.32 2.69
C ALA A 30 -11.18 -3.15 1.65
N ARG A 31 -11.49 -2.54 0.50
CA ARG A 31 -10.48 -2.23 -0.53
C ARG A 31 -9.46 -1.20 -0.03
N VAL A 32 -9.92 -0.20 0.72
CA VAL A 32 -9.02 0.79 1.34
C VAL A 32 -8.07 0.12 2.33
N ALA A 33 -8.55 -0.78 3.19
CA ALA A 33 -7.70 -1.50 4.14
C ALA A 33 -6.68 -2.39 3.42
N ARG A 34 -7.11 -3.12 2.39
CA ARG A 34 -6.24 -3.94 1.52
C ARG A 34 -5.13 -3.10 0.90
N TRP A 35 -5.50 -1.96 0.31
CA TRP A 35 -4.55 -1.04 -0.33
C TRP A 35 -3.57 -0.42 0.67
N ARG A 36 -4.03 -0.01 1.85
CA ARG A 36 -3.17 0.52 2.91
C ARG A 36 -2.14 -0.52 3.36
N ARG A 37 -2.56 -1.78 3.53
CA ARG A 37 -1.65 -2.88 3.87
C ARG A 37 -0.62 -3.11 2.76
N ALA A 38 -1.06 -3.10 1.50
CA ALA A 38 -0.18 -3.27 0.34
C ALA A 38 0.89 -2.20 0.27
N GLN A 39 0.50 -0.94 0.47
CA GLN A 39 1.43 0.18 0.50
C GLN A 39 2.43 0.10 1.65
N ALA A 40 1.98 -0.29 2.84
CA ALA A 40 2.86 -0.49 3.99
C ALA A 40 3.90 -1.58 3.68
N LEU A 41 3.47 -2.73 3.15
CA LEU A 41 4.36 -3.83 2.77
C LEU A 41 5.34 -3.41 1.68
N ALA A 42 4.86 -2.82 0.59
CA ALA A 42 5.69 -2.37 -0.53
C ALA A 42 6.73 -1.33 -0.08
N ARG A 43 6.32 -0.34 0.72
CA ARG A 43 7.21 0.69 1.26
C ARG A 43 8.25 0.11 2.21
N THR A 44 7.85 -0.87 3.05
CA THR A 44 8.78 -1.55 3.96
C THR A 44 9.77 -2.38 3.16
N ALA A 45 9.33 -3.21 2.23
CA ALA A 45 10.22 -4.01 1.38
C ALA A 45 11.21 -3.14 0.59
N ALA A 46 10.78 -1.97 0.10
CA ALA A 46 11.64 -1.06 -0.66
C ALA A 46 12.62 -0.25 0.19
N ARG A 47 12.22 0.20 1.39
CA ARG A 47 13.03 1.13 2.23
C ARG A 47 13.71 0.49 3.42
N ARG A 48 13.12 -0.58 3.94
CA ARG A 48 13.55 -1.32 5.13
C ARG A 48 13.39 -2.84 4.88
N PRO A 49 14.10 -3.40 3.89
CA PRO A 49 14.06 -4.84 3.62
C PRO A 49 14.52 -5.67 4.83
N ASP A 50 15.32 -5.08 5.72
CA ASP A 50 15.70 -5.65 7.02
C ASP A 50 14.48 -5.98 7.89
N LEU A 51 13.48 -5.09 7.98
CA LEU A 51 12.25 -5.34 8.75
C LEU A 51 11.42 -6.47 8.14
N ILE A 52 11.45 -6.64 6.81
CA ILE A 52 10.82 -7.79 6.16
C ILE A 52 11.59 -9.07 6.46
N ALA A 53 12.92 -9.03 6.46
CA ALA A 53 13.75 -10.19 6.79
C ALA A 53 13.57 -10.64 8.25
N GLU A 54 13.49 -9.70 9.21
CA GLU A 54 13.21 -9.97 10.63
C GLU A 54 11.85 -10.66 10.85
N ARG A 55 10.87 -10.38 9.97
CA ARG A 55 9.56 -11.04 9.97
C ARG A 55 9.59 -12.46 9.38
N GLY A 56 10.71 -12.90 8.83
CA GLY A 56 10.81 -14.16 8.08
C GLY A 56 10.40 -14.03 6.60
N GLY A 57 10.36 -12.82 6.06
CA GLY A 57 9.96 -12.55 4.68
C GLY A 57 8.50 -12.11 4.52
N LEU A 58 8.09 -11.90 3.27
CA LEU A 58 6.68 -11.71 2.90
C LEU A 58 6.03 -13.08 2.71
N THR A 59 4.82 -13.24 3.23
CA THR A 59 3.98 -14.40 2.89
C THR A 59 3.54 -14.32 1.42
N ASP A 60 3.08 -15.44 0.85
CA ASP A 60 2.60 -15.47 -0.53
C ASP A 60 1.42 -14.52 -0.76
N ASP A 61 0.53 -14.39 0.22
CA ASP A 61 -0.58 -13.44 0.17
C ASP A 61 -0.09 -11.99 0.24
N GLU A 62 0.90 -11.69 1.09
CA GLU A 62 1.48 -10.35 1.17
C GLU A 62 2.22 -9.98 -0.13
N ARG A 63 2.90 -10.94 -0.75
CA ARG A 63 3.57 -10.77 -2.04
C ARG A 63 2.56 -10.47 -3.15
N ARG A 64 1.51 -11.28 -3.26
CA ARG A 64 0.41 -11.07 -4.23
C ARG A 64 -0.24 -9.71 -4.05
N LEU A 65 -0.44 -9.29 -2.81
CA LEU A 65 -1.05 -8.01 -2.46
C LEU A 65 -0.16 -6.82 -2.84
N VAL A 66 1.16 -6.96 -2.78
CA VAL A 66 2.13 -5.96 -3.29
C VAL A 66 2.17 -5.95 -4.82
N GLU A 67 2.06 -7.11 -5.46
CA GLU A 67 1.98 -7.22 -6.93
C GLU A 67 0.70 -6.58 -7.47
N GLU A 68 -0.45 -6.83 -6.85
CA GLU A 68 -1.74 -6.20 -7.17
C GLU A 68 -1.74 -4.67 -7.01
N LEU A 69 -0.83 -4.12 -6.21
CA LEU A 69 -0.66 -2.67 -6.08
C LEU A 69 0.15 -2.09 -7.26
N ALA A 70 1.09 -2.86 -7.79
CA ALA A 70 1.96 -2.47 -8.89
C ALA A 70 1.28 -2.62 -10.26
N ASP A 71 0.30 -3.51 -10.36
CA ASP A 71 -0.58 -3.60 -11.53
C ASP A 71 -1.64 -2.49 -11.44
N PRO A 72 -1.61 -1.47 -12.31
CA PRO A 72 -2.72 -0.55 -12.40
C PRO A 72 -3.95 -1.36 -12.81
N LEU A 73 -4.91 -1.47 -11.88
CA LEU A 73 -6.24 -2.02 -12.19
C LEU A 73 -6.67 -1.54 -13.58
N PRO A 74 -7.11 -2.45 -14.49
CA PRO A 74 -7.53 -2.09 -15.83
C PRO A 74 -8.67 -1.05 -15.82
#